data_AF-A0A1E1KZ92-F1
#
_entry.id   AF-A0A1E1KZ92-F1
#
_cell.length_a   1.000
_cell.length_b   1.000
_cell.length_c   1.000
_cell.angle_alpha   90.00
_cell.angle_beta   90.00
_cell.angle_gamma   90.00
#
_symmetry.space_group_name_H-M   'P 1'
#
loop_
_entity.id
_entity.type
_entity.pdbx_description
1 polymer ?
#
loop_
_entity_poly.entity_id
_entity_poly.type
_entity_poly.pdbx_seq_one_letter_code
_entity_poly.pdbx_strand_id
1 'polypeptide(L)'
;METSLHLELDLPLTGILELGDRVGMPSFNVPFCEADHLGNQATNFEAHFASALALRRLGTTINAQIYDSISNTDTLASDEFGGPSATTLKSLAAQLTQWRGLLPRDLQWPEEDPAAFPTPQTGNIGVNDAVDPSLATPRPGRPGSQLFSTDLNSDPMQYRFVYDVQVATLRTRYYYSKFVVYRPFVYKALHFPEQMTQEDAQGVAECLRTCLKWPLTLSPTSRHKRLIPYLFCWSQTFVSILLIFHLTQHNPMLRDIRAQLCGPRFEEDFEVSVALMQDWIRDLKAVDPLALWCYKILQPIYNLDP
;
A
#
# COMPACT_ATOMS: atom_id res chain seq x y z
N MET A 1 -7.48 -12.35 -5.29
CA MET A 1 -7.84 -12.33 -6.71
C MET A 1 -9.30 -11.94 -6.81
N GLU A 2 -10.24 -12.86 -6.62
CA GLU A 2 -11.68 -12.58 -6.72
C GLU A 2 -12.18 -11.49 -5.75
N THR A 3 -11.83 -11.57 -4.47
CA THR A 3 -12.27 -10.57 -3.47
C THR A 3 -11.89 -9.13 -3.81
N SER A 4 -10.71 -8.92 -4.41
CA SER A 4 -10.27 -7.57 -4.77
C SER A 4 -11.02 -7.05 -6.00
N LEU A 5 -11.34 -7.94 -6.95
CA LEU A 5 -12.18 -7.59 -8.10
C LEU A 5 -13.61 -7.26 -7.67
N HIS A 6 -14.15 -8.01 -6.72
CA HIS A 6 -15.46 -7.72 -6.15
C HIS A 6 -15.47 -6.38 -5.40
N LEU A 7 -14.52 -6.15 -4.49
CA LEU A 7 -14.50 -4.92 -3.70
C LEU A 7 -14.24 -3.65 -4.52
N GLU A 8 -13.42 -3.72 -5.58
CA GLU A 8 -13.03 -2.53 -6.36
C GLU A 8 -13.88 -2.28 -7.60
N LEU A 9 -14.41 -3.34 -8.23
CA LEU A 9 -15.14 -3.27 -9.50
C LEU A 9 -16.59 -3.75 -9.39
N ASP A 10 -17.04 -4.11 -8.19
CA ASP A 10 -18.36 -4.70 -7.91
C ASP A 10 -18.67 -5.92 -8.80
N LEU A 11 -17.62 -6.66 -9.17
CA LEU A 11 -17.79 -7.86 -9.97
C LEU A 11 -18.39 -8.98 -9.12
N PRO A 12 -19.31 -9.79 -9.67
CA PRO A 12 -19.91 -10.89 -8.93
C PRO A 12 -18.86 -11.91 -8.52
N LEU A 13 -19.01 -12.43 -7.31
CA LEU A 13 -18.22 -13.55 -6.84
C LEU A 13 -18.55 -14.78 -7.70
N THR A 14 -17.54 -15.40 -8.28
CA THR A 14 -17.58 -16.66 -9.01
C THR A 14 -17.75 -17.88 -8.08
N GLY A 15 -17.64 -17.69 -6.76
CA GLY A 15 -17.79 -18.76 -5.76
C GLY A 15 -16.51 -19.56 -5.52
N ILE A 16 -15.37 -19.19 -6.13
CA ILE A 16 -14.09 -19.89 -5.87
C ILE A 16 -13.62 -19.69 -4.43
N LEU A 17 -14.06 -18.63 -3.73
CA LEU A 17 -13.86 -18.45 -2.29
C LEU A 17 -14.47 -19.58 -1.44
N GLU A 18 -15.60 -20.15 -1.84
CA GLU A 18 -16.28 -21.24 -1.10
C GLU A 18 -15.49 -22.56 -1.16
N LEU A 19 -14.58 -22.68 -2.12
CA LEU A 19 -13.67 -23.81 -2.23
C LEU A 19 -12.44 -23.66 -1.31
N GLY A 20 -12.28 -22.52 -0.63
CA GLY A 20 -11.13 -22.24 0.23
C GLY A 20 -10.90 -23.31 1.30
N ASP A 21 -11.96 -23.77 1.96
CA ASP A 21 -11.86 -24.80 3.01
C ASP A 21 -11.55 -26.20 2.46
N ARG A 22 -11.74 -26.39 1.14
CA ARG A 22 -11.46 -27.66 0.44
C ARG A 22 -10.03 -27.71 -0.11
N VAL A 23 -9.38 -26.56 -0.25
CA VAL A 23 -8.00 -26.45 -0.74
C VAL A 23 -7.08 -26.32 0.47
N GLY A 24 -6.33 -27.39 0.76
CA GLY A 24 -5.31 -27.36 1.82
C GLY A 24 -4.28 -26.25 1.58
N MET A 25 -3.60 -25.82 2.66
CA MET A 25 -2.48 -24.88 2.52
C MET A 25 -1.42 -25.50 1.59
N PRO A 26 -0.84 -24.71 0.67
CA PRO A 26 0.20 -25.22 -0.20
C PRO A 26 1.36 -25.78 0.64
N SER A 27 1.70 -27.06 0.42
CA SER A 27 2.87 -27.66 1.02
C SER A 27 4.10 -27.19 0.24
N PHE A 28 4.88 -26.27 0.81
CA PHE A 28 6.14 -25.80 0.21
C PHE A 28 7.30 -26.82 0.33
N ASN A 29 6.99 -28.07 0.69
CA ASN A 29 7.92 -29.09 1.14
C ASN A 29 8.86 -29.66 0.05
N VAL A 30 8.67 -29.30 -1.23
CA VAL A 30 9.48 -29.84 -2.33
C VAL A 30 9.90 -28.72 -3.27
N PRO A 31 11.14 -28.20 -3.17
CA PRO A 31 11.67 -27.31 -4.20
C PRO A 31 11.77 -28.07 -5.52
N PHE A 32 11.43 -27.42 -6.63
CA PHE A 32 11.47 -28.05 -7.96
C PHE A 32 12.92 -28.23 -8.44
N CYS A 33 13.82 -27.30 -8.10
CA CYS A 33 15.26 -27.43 -8.34
C CYS A 33 16.10 -26.76 -7.23
N GLU A 34 17.42 -26.95 -7.26
CA GLU A 34 18.36 -26.34 -6.31
C GLU A 34 18.30 -24.80 -6.32
N ALA A 35 18.12 -24.20 -7.51
CA ALA A 35 17.97 -22.75 -7.63
C ALA A 35 16.71 -22.23 -6.90
N ASP A 36 15.61 -22.99 -6.94
CA ASP A 36 14.38 -22.65 -6.20
C ASP A 36 14.57 -22.82 -4.69
N HIS A 37 15.29 -23.85 -4.26
CA HIS A 37 15.62 -24.06 -2.85
C HIS A 37 16.41 -22.87 -2.29
N LEU A 38 17.44 -22.42 -3.02
CA LEU A 38 18.23 -21.25 -2.66
C LEU A 38 17.39 -19.96 -2.64
N GLY A 39 16.54 -19.77 -3.64
CA GLY A 39 15.64 -18.61 -3.71
C GLY A 39 14.62 -18.56 -2.58
N ASN A 40 14.03 -19.70 -2.25
CA ASN A 40 13.05 -19.83 -1.17
C ASN A 40 13.67 -19.48 0.19
N GLN A 41 14.90 -19.97 0.45
CA GLN A 41 15.64 -19.64 1.68
C GLN A 41 16.08 -18.17 1.71
N ALA A 42 16.60 -17.65 0.61
CA ALA A 42 17.11 -16.27 0.57
C ALA A 42 16.01 -15.22 0.74
N THR A 43 14.80 -15.49 0.22
CA THR A 43 13.70 -14.52 0.24
C THR A 43 12.69 -14.74 1.37
N ASN A 44 12.78 -15.84 2.11
CA ASN A 44 11.73 -16.28 3.02
C ASN A 44 10.34 -16.25 2.32
N PHE A 45 10.28 -16.80 1.10
CA PHE A 45 9.09 -16.71 0.24
C PHE A 45 7.81 -17.22 0.92
N GLU A 46 7.91 -18.34 1.66
CA GLU A 46 6.78 -18.94 2.37
C GLU A 46 6.19 -17.99 3.42
N ALA A 47 7.07 -17.30 4.17
CA ALA A 47 6.67 -16.31 5.15
C ALA A 47 5.99 -15.11 4.47
N HIS A 48 6.50 -14.65 3.32
CA HIS A 48 5.88 -13.57 2.55
C HIS A 48 4.49 -13.98 2.06
N PHE A 49 4.36 -15.19 1.52
CA PHE A 49 3.09 -15.71 1.03
C PHE A 49 2.06 -15.85 2.16
N ALA A 50 2.43 -16.49 3.27
CA ALA A 50 1.55 -16.67 4.42
C ALA A 50 1.12 -15.32 5.02
N SER A 51 2.06 -14.37 5.14
CA SER A 51 1.78 -13.02 5.64
C SER A 51 0.84 -12.25 4.71
N ALA A 52 1.06 -12.31 3.39
CA ALA A 52 0.20 -11.67 2.41
C ALA A 52 -1.22 -12.27 2.41
N LEU A 53 -1.36 -13.57 2.59
CA LEU A 53 -2.65 -14.24 2.72
C LEU A 53 -3.39 -13.81 4.00
N ALA A 54 -2.68 -13.78 5.14
CA ALA A 54 -3.23 -13.34 6.41
C ALA A 54 -3.70 -11.87 6.33
N LEU A 55 -2.90 -10.98 5.74
CA LEU A 55 -3.27 -9.58 5.53
C LEU A 55 -4.48 -9.45 4.62
N ARG A 56 -4.55 -10.25 3.54
CA ARG A 56 -5.70 -10.24 2.64
C ARG A 56 -6.99 -10.62 3.37
N ARG A 57 -6.96 -11.67 4.20
CA ARG A 57 -8.11 -12.09 5.01
C ARG A 57 -8.55 -10.98 5.96
N LEU A 58 -7.59 -10.37 6.66
CA LEU A 58 -7.85 -9.24 7.54
C LEU A 58 -8.46 -8.05 6.77
N GLY A 59 -7.93 -7.73 5.58
CA GLY A 59 -8.46 -6.69 4.71
C GLY A 59 -9.91 -6.97 4.26
N THR A 60 -10.26 -8.21 3.98
CA THR A 60 -11.65 -8.60 3.67
C THR A 60 -12.57 -8.38 4.86
N THR A 61 -12.15 -8.79 6.07
CA THR A 61 -12.92 -8.56 7.31
C THR A 61 -13.09 -7.07 7.59
N ILE A 62 -12.04 -6.27 7.41
CA ILE A 62 -12.09 -4.80 7.56
C ILE A 62 -13.13 -4.19 6.62
N ASN A 63 -13.10 -4.56 5.33
CA ASN A 63 -14.05 -4.02 4.36
C ASN A 63 -15.50 -4.40 4.70
N ALA A 64 -15.73 -5.65 5.12
CA ALA A 64 -17.06 -6.10 5.56
C ALA A 64 -17.55 -5.28 6.75
N GLN A 65 -16.73 -5.09 7.80
CA GLN A 65 -17.12 -4.32 8.99
C GLN A 65 -17.40 -2.84 8.68
N ILE A 66 -16.62 -2.23 7.78
CA ILE A 66 -16.87 -0.85 7.33
C ILE A 66 -18.19 -0.77 6.56
N TYR A 67 -18.42 -1.70 5.63
CA TYR A 67 -19.64 -1.71 4.81
C TYR A 67 -20.90 -2.01 5.64
N ASP A 68 -20.82 -2.98 6.55
CA ASP A 68 -21.91 -3.32 7.48
C ASP A 68 -22.25 -2.12 8.39
N SER A 69 -21.26 -1.33 8.78
CA SER A 69 -21.52 -0.12 9.56
C SER A 69 -22.32 0.91 8.78
N ILE A 70 -22.08 1.02 7.46
CA ILE A 70 -22.76 1.97 6.56
C ILE A 70 -24.17 1.48 6.21
N SER A 71 -24.36 0.17 5.97
CA SER A 71 -25.67 -0.37 5.61
C SER A 71 -26.65 -0.39 6.78
N ASN A 72 -26.17 -0.61 8.01
CA ASN A 72 -27.01 -0.58 9.20
C ASN A 72 -27.54 0.82 9.54
N THR A 73 -27.01 1.87 8.92
CA THR A 73 -27.42 3.27 9.13
C THR A 73 -28.44 3.80 8.13
N ASP A 74 -29.00 2.98 7.24
CA ASP A 74 -30.09 3.34 6.31
C ASP A 74 -31.38 3.84 7.01
N THR A 75 -31.41 3.86 8.35
CA THR A 75 -32.48 4.42 9.18
C THR A 75 -32.19 5.82 9.74
N LEU A 76 -30.98 6.37 9.53
CA LEU A 76 -30.61 7.73 9.96
C LEU A 76 -31.15 8.80 9.01
N ALA A 77 -31.38 10.00 9.52
CA ALA A 77 -31.75 11.15 8.69
C ALA A 77 -30.60 11.50 7.74
N SER A 78 -30.93 12.04 6.55
CA SER A 78 -29.98 12.48 5.52
C SER A 78 -28.82 13.35 6.03
N ASP A 79 -29.02 14.03 7.15
CA ASP A 79 -28.06 14.98 7.71
C ASP A 79 -27.08 14.35 8.70
N GLU A 80 -27.25 13.10 9.15
CA GLU A 80 -26.35 12.45 10.11
C GLU A 80 -25.31 11.54 9.43
N PHE A 81 -24.07 11.55 9.94
CA PHE A 81 -23.03 10.66 9.46
C PHE A 81 -23.31 9.20 9.85
N GLY A 82 -23.73 8.38 8.89
CA GLY A 82 -23.92 6.93 9.04
C GLY A 82 -22.66 6.07 8.93
N GLY A 83 -21.46 6.64 8.99
CA GLY A 83 -20.25 5.83 8.87
C GLY A 83 -19.82 5.14 10.17
N PRO A 84 -18.82 4.23 10.10
CA PRO A 84 -18.27 3.56 11.27
C PRO A 84 -17.74 4.55 12.32
N SER A 85 -17.96 4.23 13.59
CA SER A 85 -17.48 5.06 14.71
C SER A 85 -15.95 5.14 14.79
N ALA A 86 -15.43 6.21 15.37
CA ALA A 86 -13.99 6.38 15.56
C ALA A 86 -13.36 5.22 16.37
N THR A 87 -14.09 4.68 17.35
CA THR A 87 -13.66 3.52 18.16
C THR A 87 -13.55 2.26 17.31
N THR A 88 -14.51 2.01 16.43
CA THR A 88 -14.48 0.86 15.50
C THR A 88 -13.27 0.95 14.58
N LEU A 89 -13.04 2.12 13.96
CA LEU A 89 -11.92 2.30 13.04
C LEU A 89 -10.56 2.22 13.75
N LYS A 90 -10.43 2.75 14.98
CA LYS A 90 -9.23 2.59 15.82
C LYS A 90 -8.97 1.11 16.14
N SER A 91 -10.02 0.34 16.44
CA SER A 91 -9.89 -1.11 16.66
C SER A 91 -9.40 -1.84 15.41
N LEU A 92 -9.92 -1.50 14.23
CA LEU A 92 -9.47 -2.07 12.96
C LEU A 92 -8.01 -1.73 12.65
N ALA A 93 -7.60 -0.48 12.89
CA ALA A 93 -6.21 -0.06 12.74
C ALA A 93 -5.26 -0.77 13.72
N ALA A 94 -5.73 -1.02 14.95
CA ALA A 94 -4.98 -1.79 15.94
C ALA A 94 -4.77 -3.24 15.49
N GLN A 95 -5.76 -3.88 14.83
CA GLN A 95 -5.59 -5.22 14.27
C GLN A 95 -4.52 -5.26 13.16
N LEU A 96 -4.45 -4.24 12.31
CA LEU A 96 -3.37 -4.12 11.30
C LEU A 96 -2.01 -3.97 11.97
N THR A 97 -1.92 -3.14 13.00
CA THR A 97 -0.69 -2.94 13.78
C THR A 97 -0.24 -4.23 14.46
N GLN A 98 -1.18 -4.97 15.04
CA GLN A 98 -0.93 -6.29 15.62
C GLN A 98 -0.45 -7.27 14.57
N TRP A 99 -1.10 -7.34 13.40
CA TRP A 99 -0.66 -8.19 12.29
C TRP A 99 0.80 -7.89 11.90
N ARG A 100 1.18 -6.61 11.78
CA ARG A 100 2.56 -6.20 11.48
C ARG A 100 3.54 -6.66 12.57
N GLY A 101 3.15 -6.56 13.83
CA GLY A 101 3.97 -7.01 14.97
C GLY A 101 4.13 -8.54 15.06
N LEU A 102 3.21 -9.31 14.46
CA LEU A 102 3.26 -10.78 14.41
C LEU A 102 4.06 -11.33 13.22
N LEU A 103 4.53 -10.47 12.31
CA LEU A 103 5.33 -10.90 11.18
C LEU A 103 6.64 -11.54 11.64
N PRO A 104 7.19 -12.52 10.90
CA PRO A 104 8.56 -12.98 11.10
C PRO A 104 9.54 -11.81 11.04
N ARG A 105 10.61 -11.86 11.85
CA ARG A 105 11.56 -10.74 12.01
C ARG A 105 12.10 -10.25 10.65
N ASP A 106 12.45 -11.18 9.78
CA ASP A 106 13.00 -10.89 8.44
C ASP A 106 12.01 -10.21 7.48
N LEU A 107 10.75 -10.03 7.89
CA LEU A 107 9.72 -9.30 7.15
C LEU A 107 9.29 -8.02 7.88
N GLN A 108 9.67 -7.82 9.14
CA GLN A 108 9.25 -6.67 9.94
C GLN A 108 9.93 -5.38 9.50
N TRP A 109 9.21 -4.26 9.53
CA TRP A 109 9.75 -2.93 9.27
C TRP A 109 9.17 -1.88 10.23
N PRO A 110 9.91 -0.77 10.47
CA PRO A 110 9.36 0.40 11.15
C PRO A 110 8.30 1.06 10.26
N GLU A 111 7.14 1.36 10.83
CA GLU A 111 6.01 1.90 10.07
C GLU A 111 6.29 3.26 9.44
N GLU A 112 7.05 4.10 10.15
CA GLU A 112 7.50 5.42 9.72
C GLU A 112 8.62 5.37 8.66
N ASP A 113 9.19 4.18 8.42
CA ASP A 113 10.24 3.97 7.41
C ASP A 113 9.87 2.80 6.49
N PRO A 114 8.91 3.00 5.56
CA PRO A 114 8.54 2.00 4.56
C PRO A 114 9.70 1.58 3.66
N ALA A 115 10.77 2.39 3.60
CA ALA A 115 11.96 2.16 2.79
C ALA A 115 13.05 1.32 3.48
N ALA A 116 12.93 1.08 4.79
CA ALA A 116 13.92 0.35 5.58
C ALA A 116 14.09 -1.11 5.12
N PHE A 117 15.29 -1.66 5.28
CA PHE A 117 15.44 -3.12 5.24
C PHE A 117 14.71 -3.78 6.42
N PRO A 118 14.24 -5.02 6.27
CA PRO A 118 13.72 -5.77 7.40
C PRO A 118 14.77 -6.00 8.50
N THR A 119 14.32 -6.08 9.76
CA THR A 119 15.22 -6.21 10.93
C THR A 119 15.02 -7.54 11.66
N PRO A 120 16.08 -8.30 11.97
CA PRO A 120 17.50 -8.05 11.73
C PRO A 120 17.97 -8.46 10.33
N GLN A 121 19.00 -7.80 9.82
CA GLN A 121 19.76 -8.26 8.65
C GLN A 121 20.68 -9.42 9.10
N THR A 122 20.15 -10.62 9.29
CA THR A 122 20.99 -11.79 9.62
C THR A 122 21.81 -12.20 8.41
N GLY A 123 23.07 -11.77 8.38
CA GLY A 123 24.10 -12.31 7.47
C GLY A 123 23.92 -11.89 6.01
N ASN A 124 24.97 -12.11 5.22
CA ASN A 124 25.00 -11.81 3.80
C ASN A 124 23.96 -12.70 3.06
N ILE A 125 22.71 -12.25 2.94
CA ILE A 125 21.59 -13.03 2.39
C ILE A 125 21.80 -13.37 0.90
N GLY A 126 22.89 -12.92 0.26
CA GLY A 126 23.17 -13.14 -1.16
C GLY A 126 22.11 -12.53 -2.10
N VAL A 127 21.14 -11.80 -1.57
CA VAL A 127 20.11 -11.05 -2.33
C VAL A 127 20.73 -9.80 -2.96
N ASN A 128 21.78 -9.28 -2.33
CA ASN A 128 22.62 -8.19 -2.85
C ASN A 128 23.68 -8.69 -3.86
N ASP A 129 23.84 -10.01 -4.02
CA ASP A 129 24.79 -10.55 -5.00
C ASP A 129 24.17 -10.42 -6.39
N ALA A 130 24.95 -9.89 -7.32
CA ALA A 130 24.51 -9.70 -8.70
C ALA A 130 24.11 -11.05 -9.33
N VAL A 131 23.05 -10.99 -10.15
CA VAL A 131 22.54 -12.15 -10.90
C VAL A 131 23.58 -12.69 -11.89
N ASP A 132 24.51 -11.85 -12.34
CA ASP A 132 25.66 -12.20 -13.18
C ASP A 132 26.96 -11.63 -12.57
N PRO A 133 27.95 -12.48 -12.20
CA PRO A 133 29.22 -12.03 -11.64
C PRO A 133 30.07 -11.19 -12.62
N SER A 134 29.78 -11.26 -13.93
CA SER A 134 30.48 -10.47 -14.96
C SER A 134 29.90 -9.07 -15.17
N LEU A 135 28.68 -8.82 -14.70
CA LEU A 135 28.00 -7.52 -14.72
C LEU A 135 27.97 -6.85 -13.34
N ALA A 136 28.51 -7.52 -12.33
CA ALA A 136 28.49 -7.09 -10.95
C ALA A 136 29.55 -6.02 -10.66
N THR A 137 29.14 -4.82 -10.27
CA THR A 137 29.98 -4.00 -9.38
C THR A 137 29.61 -4.35 -7.94
N PRO A 138 30.51 -4.94 -7.13
CA PRO A 138 30.23 -5.20 -5.73
C PRO A 138 30.11 -3.85 -5.02
N ARG A 139 28.92 -3.47 -4.58
CA ARG A 139 28.74 -2.36 -3.64
C ARG A 139 28.42 -2.92 -2.27
N PRO A 140 29.37 -2.92 -1.31
CA PRO A 140 29.07 -3.30 0.05
C PRO A 140 27.98 -2.38 0.59
N GLY A 141 26.94 -2.97 1.19
CA GLY A 141 25.86 -2.23 1.83
C GLY A 141 26.44 -1.22 2.80
N ARG A 142 26.23 0.07 2.52
CA ARG A 142 26.60 1.12 3.45
C ARG A 142 25.77 0.95 4.73
N PRO A 143 26.35 1.15 5.92
CA PRO A 143 25.55 1.29 7.13
C PRO A 143 24.55 2.44 6.92
N GLY A 144 23.25 2.15 7.02
CA GLY A 144 22.17 3.09 6.68
C GLY A 144 21.60 2.98 5.25
N SER A 145 21.95 1.95 4.47
CA SER A 145 21.32 1.68 3.17
C SER A 145 19.82 1.41 3.35
N GLN A 146 18.98 2.05 2.54
CA GLN A 146 17.54 1.74 2.42
C GLN A 146 17.31 0.68 1.33
N LEU A 147 16.26 -0.12 1.48
CA LEU A 147 15.84 -1.10 0.48
C LEU A 147 15.24 -0.39 -0.74
N PHE A 148 14.51 0.68 -0.48
CA PHE A 148 13.85 1.49 -1.49
C PHE A 148 14.37 2.93 -1.49
N SER A 149 14.36 3.57 -2.65
CA SER A 149 14.78 4.97 -2.81
C SER A 149 13.67 5.79 -3.48
N THR A 150 13.53 7.04 -3.06
CA THR A 150 12.69 8.03 -3.72
C THR A 150 13.36 8.61 -4.97
N ASP A 151 14.68 8.44 -5.13
CA ASP A 151 15.41 8.86 -6.33
C ASP A 151 15.21 7.85 -7.47
N LEU A 152 14.27 8.18 -8.34
CA LEU A 152 13.94 7.40 -9.53
C LEU A 152 14.95 7.54 -10.68
N ASN A 153 15.86 8.52 -10.62
CA ASN A 153 16.87 8.75 -11.67
C ASN A 153 18.13 7.93 -11.46
N SER A 154 18.35 7.43 -10.25
CA SER A 154 19.47 6.54 -9.94
C SER A 154 19.33 5.18 -10.62
N ASP A 155 20.46 4.55 -10.93
CA ASP A 155 20.48 3.17 -11.43
C ASP A 155 19.79 2.25 -10.42
N PRO A 156 18.73 1.52 -10.82
CA PRO A 156 17.97 0.70 -9.89
C PRO A 156 18.84 -0.44 -9.37
N MET A 157 18.83 -0.64 -8.05
CA MET A 157 19.46 -1.81 -7.45
C MET A 157 18.79 -3.08 -7.97
N GLN A 158 19.58 -4.04 -8.41
CA GLN A 158 19.09 -5.35 -8.83
C GLN A 158 19.17 -6.31 -7.65
N TYR A 159 18.00 -6.70 -7.16
CA TYR A 159 17.88 -7.71 -6.11
C TYR A 159 17.58 -9.08 -6.72
N ARG A 160 18.29 -10.11 -6.26
CA ARG A 160 18.03 -11.48 -6.70
C ARG A 160 16.61 -11.91 -6.31
N PHE A 161 16.01 -12.78 -7.12
CA PHE A 161 14.68 -13.36 -6.88
C PHE A 161 13.54 -12.32 -6.75
N VAL A 162 13.75 -11.11 -7.30
CA VAL A 162 12.78 -10.01 -7.29
C VAL A 162 12.31 -9.67 -5.85
N TYR A 163 13.23 -9.75 -4.90
CA TYR A 163 12.96 -9.55 -3.48
C TYR A 163 12.32 -8.19 -3.19
N ASP A 164 12.74 -7.14 -3.91
CA ASP A 164 12.17 -5.80 -3.83
C ASP A 164 10.66 -5.81 -4.10
N VAL A 165 10.20 -6.49 -5.15
CA VAL A 165 8.79 -6.55 -5.52
C VAL A 165 7.98 -7.30 -4.45
N GLN A 166 8.53 -8.38 -3.88
CA GLN A 166 7.85 -9.14 -2.82
C GLN A 166 7.64 -8.27 -1.58
N VAL A 167 8.70 -7.62 -1.11
CA VAL A 167 8.65 -6.74 0.07
C VAL A 167 7.75 -5.54 -0.19
N ALA A 168 7.91 -4.87 -1.33
CA ALA A 168 7.12 -3.69 -1.69
C ALA A 168 5.64 -4.01 -1.81
N THR A 169 5.28 -5.17 -2.37
CA THR A 169 3.89 -5.61 -2.50
C THR A 169 3.27 -5.86 -1.13
N LEU A 170 3.96 -6.56 -0.22
CA LEU A 170 3.46 -6.85 1.12
C LEU A 170 3.24 -5.55 1.91
N ARG A 171 4.24 -4.67 1.93
CA ARG A 171 4.18 -3.40 2.67
C ARG A 171 3.14 -2.46 2.09
N THR A 172 3.09 -2.32 0.77
CA THR A 172 2.07 -1.47 0.13
C THR A 172 0.65 -1.96 0.41
N ARG A 173 0.41 -3.28 0.45
CA ARG A 173 -0.90 -3.82 0.86
C ARG A 173 -1.26 -3.44 2.30
N TYR A 174 -0.27 -3.39 3.20
CA TYR A 174 -0.51 -2.94 4.57
C TYR A 174 -0.93 -1.46 4.63
N TYR A 175 -0.22 -0.58 3.92
CA TYR A 175 -0.58 0.84 3.86
C TYR A 175 -1.92 1.06 3.16
N TYR A 176 -2.23 0.30 2.11
CA TYR A 176 -3.55 0.29 1.48
C TYR A 176 -4.65 -0.10 2.48
N SER A 177 -4.46 -1.16 3.26
CA SER A 177 -5.45 -1.56 4.28
C SER A 177 -5.63 -0.48 5.34
N LYS A 178 -4.57 0.19 5.79
CA LYS A 178 -4.69 1.34 6.69
C LYS A 178 -5.44 2.51 6.03
N PHE A 179 -5.11 2.82 4.79
CA PHE A 179 -5.79 3.86 4.02
C PHE A 179 -7.31 3.59 3.95
N VAL A 180 -7.72 2.35 3.64
CA VAL A 180 -9.13 1.95 3.63
C VAL A 180 -9.79 2.13 5.01
N VAL A 181 -9.11 1.79 6.10
CA VAL A 181 -9.63 1.99 7.47
C VAL A 181 -9.87 3.46 7.79
N TYR A 182 -8.96 4.36 7.40
CA TYR A 182 -9.05 5.77 7.78
C TYR A 182 -9.78 6.66 6.75
N ARG A 183 -9.98 6.20 5.51
CA ARG A 183 -10.69 6.95 4.47
C ARG A 183 -12.10 7.41 4.85
N PRO A 184 -12.92 6.67 5.63
CA PRO A 184 -14.23 7.16 6.08
C PRO A 184 -14.16 8.50 6.84
N PHE A 185 -13.08 8.78 7.57
CA PHE A 185 -12.91 10.08 8.24
C PHE A 185 -12.71 11.23 7.24
N VAL A 186 -12.02 10.99 6.13
CA VAL A 186 -11.86 11.98 5.05
C VAL A 186 -13.22 12.28 4.41
N TYR A 187 -14.02 11.24 4.17
CA TYR A 187 -15.39 11.41 3.71
C TYR A 187 -16.24 12.22 4.70
N LYS A 188 -16.17 11.90 5.99
CA LYS A 188 -16.84 12.68 7.04
C LYS A 188 -16.44 14.15 7.04
N ALA A 189 -15.14 14.44 6.93
CA ALA A 189 -14.64 15.82 6.89
C ALA A 189 -15.13 16.61 5.66
N LEU A 190 -15.33 15.94 4.52
CA LEU A 190 -15.80 16.56 3.29
C LEU A 190 -17.32 16.77 3.26
N HIS A 191 -18.10 15.85 3.84
CA HIS A 191 -19.56 15.83 3.71
C HIS A 191 -20.31 16.26 4.98
N PHE A 192 -19.73 16.03 6.16
CA PHE A 192 -20.33 16.31 7.46
C PHE A 192 -19.36 17.11 8.37
N PRO A 193 -18.84 18.27 7.91
CA PRO A 193 -17.85 19.03 8.66
C PRO A 193 -18.37 19.47 10.04
N GLU A 194 -19.65 19.76 10.17
CA GLU A 194 -20.26 20.19 11.44
C GLU A 194 -20.29 19.09 12.51
N GLN A 195 -20.16 17.82 12.11
CA GLN A 195 -20.15 16.65 12.99
C GLN A 195 -18.75 16.10 13.27
N MET A 196 -17.71 16.81 12.83
CA MET A 196 -16.33 16.39 13.03
C MET A 196 -15.91 16.56 14.48
N THR A 197 -15.48 15.45 15.09
CA THR A 197 -14.85 15.45 16.40
C THR A 197 -13.34 15.56 16.29
N GLN A 198 -12.66 15.84 17.41
CA GLN A 198 -11.20 15.81 17.47
C GLN A 198 -10.62 14.43 17.09
N GLU A 199 -11.33 13.36 17.43
CA GLU A 199 -10.92 11.99 17.14
C GLU A 199 -11.05 11.69 15.64
N ASP A 200 -12.09 12.21 14.99
CA ASP A 200 -12.23 12.12 13.54
C ASP A 200 -11.13 12.89 12.83
N ALA A 201 -10.78 14.09 13.32
CA ALA A 201 -9.69 14.90 12.77
C ALA A 201 -8.32 14.20 12.88
N GLN A 202 -8.07 13.50 14.00
CA GLN A 202 -6.91 12.61 14.13
C GLN A 202 -6.96 11.47 13.12
N GLY A 203 -8.14 10.87 12.89
CA GLY A 203 -8.34 9.84 11.88
C GLY A 203 -8.06 10.33 10.45
N VAL A 204 -8.45 11.56 10.11
CA VAL A 204 -8.07 12.21 8.84
C VAL A 204 -6.55 12.36 8.74
N ALA A 205 -5.89 12.84 9.80
CA ALA A 205 -4.44 12.99 9.80
C ALA A 205 -3.72 11.64 9.61
N GLU A 206 -4.19 10.57 10.26
CA GLU A 206 -3.68 9.22 10.03
C GLU A 206 -3.89 8.77 8.58
N CYS A 207 -5.07 9.03 8.00
CA CYS A 207 -5.34 8.73 6.58
C CYS A 207 -4.29 9.39 5.68
N LEU A 208 -4.07 10.70 5.86
CA LEU A 208 -3.13 11.46 5.06
C LEU A 208 -1.69 10.94 5.20
N ARG A 209 -1.24 10.60 6.42
CA ARG A 209 0.09 10.02 6.62
C ARG A 209 0.23 8.65 5.95
N THR A 210 -0.82 7.83 5.99
CA THR A 210 -0.80 6.50 5.34
C THR A 210 -0.69 6.58 3.82
N CYS A 211 -0.97 7.72 3.20
CA CYS A 211 -0.85 7.94 1.75
C CYS A 211 0.59 8.23 1.29
N LEU A 212 1.56 8.35 2.19
CA LEU A 212 2.92 8.79 1.86
C LEU A 212 3.84 7.61 1.51
N LYS A 213 4.73 7.81 0.52
CA LYS A 213 5.87 6.95 0.18
C LYS A 213 5.56 5.44 0.08
N TRP A 214 4.51 5.09 -0.67
CA TRP A 214 4.14 3.68 -0.86
C TRP A 214 5.26 2.91 -1.55
N PRO A 215 5.76 1.79 -0.98
CA PRO A 215 6.89 1.05 -1.54
C PRO A 215 6.80 0.67 -3.02
N LEU A 216 5.60 0.47 -3.57
CA LEU A 216 5.44 0.20 -5.00
C LEU A 216 5.90 1.35 -5.91
N THR A 217 5.79 2.60 -5.45
CA THR A 217 6.19 3.77 -6.24
C THR A 217 7.68 4.08 -6.14
N LEU A 218 8.39 3.44 -5.21
CA LEU A 218 9.82 3.64 -4.96
C LEU A 218 10.71 2.76 -5.87
N SER A 219 11.93 3.23 -6.13
CA SER A 219 12.96 2.45 -6.83
C SER A 219 13.53 1.35 -5.89
N PRO A 220 13.84 0.13 -6.37
CA PRO A 220 13.78 -0.30 -7.77
C PRO A 220 12.42 -0.85 -8.23
N THR A 221 11.48 -1.10 -7.31
CA THR A 221 10.20 -1.75 -7.60
C THR A 221 9.37 -1.01 -8.66
N SER A 222 9.42 0.32 -8.69
CA SER A 222 8.77 1.15 -9.70
C SER A 222 9.29 0.91 -11.13
N ARG A 223 10.42 0.22 -11.31
CA ARG A 223 10.95 -0.22 -12.62
C ARG A 223 10.51 -1.65 -12.98
N HIS A 224 9.94 -2.37 -12.03
CA HIS A 224 9.47 -3.75 -12.18
C HIS A 224 7.94 -3.86 -12.25
N LYS A 225 7.24 -2.81 -12.72
CA LYS A 225 5.76 -2.72 -12.73
C LYS A 225 5.08 -3.96 -13.35
N ARG A 226 5.64 -4.55 -14.40
CA ARG A 226 5.09 -5.75 -15.06
C ARG A 226 5.02 -7.00 -14.16
N LEU A 227 5.80 -7.04 -13.08
CA LEU A 227 5.81 -8.14 -12.12
C LEU A 227 4.78 -7.92 -11.00
N ILE A 228 4.12 -6.77 -10.96
CA ILE A 228 3.16 -6.41 -9.92
C ILE A 228 1.77 -6.87 -10.38
N PRO A 229 1.08 -7.72 -9.60
CA PRO A 229 -0.25 -8.18 -9.94
C PRO A 229 -1.29 -7.06 -9.75
N TYR A 230 -2.31 -7.04 -10.60
CA TYR A 230 -3.44 -6.09 -10.56
C TYR A 230 -3.02 -4.61 -10.64
N LEU A 231 -2.15 -4.27 -11.60
CA LEU A 231 -1.68 -2.89 -11.84
C LEU A 231 -2.80 -1.85 -11.86
N PHE A 232 -3.95 -2.21 -12.43
CA PHE A 232 -5.12 -1.33 -12.53
C PHE A 232 -5.59 -0.84 -11.14
N CYS A 233 -5.64 -1.71 -10.12
CA CYS A 233 -6.04 -1.33 -8.75
C CYS A 233 -5.10 -0.26 -8.17
N TRP A 234 -3.80 -0.35 -8.46
CA TRP A 234 -2.81 0.59 -7.95
C TRP A 234 -2.93 1.95 -8.62
N SER A 235 -3.10 2.00 -9.94
CA SER A 235 -3.37 3.26 -10.66
C SER A 235 -4.65 3.95 -10.14
N GLN A 236 -5.73 3.19 -9.91
CA GLN A 236 -6.98 3.69 -9.32
C GLN A 236 -6.80 4.21 -7.88
N THR A 237 -6.00 3.51 -7.09
CA THR A 237 -5.69 3.93 -5.72
C THR A 237 -4.87 5.21 -5.71
N PHE A 238 -3.83 5.29 -6.54
CA PHE A 238 -2.96 6.47 -6.61
C PHE A 238 -3.70 7.70 -7.13
N VAL A 239 -4.59 7.57 -8.12
CA VAL A 239 -5.44 8.72 -8.51
C VAL A 239 -6.35 9.15 -7.35
N SER A 240 -6.91 8.21 -6.58
CA SER A 240 -7.74 8.53 -5.42
C SER A 240 -6.96 9.29 -4.35
N ILE A 241 -5.72 8.87 -4.06
CA ILE A 241 -4.82 9.56 -3.13
C ILE A 241 -4.46 10.96 -3.64
N LEU A 242 -4.10 11.08 -4.91
CA LEU A 242 -3.78 12.37 -5.53
C LEU A 242 -4.98 13.33 -5.52
N LEU A 243 -6.21 12.83 -5.66
CA LEU A 243 -7.41 13.65 -5.50
C LEU A 243 -7.58 14.11 -4.05
N ILE A 244 -7.38 13.24 -3.06
CA ILE A 244 -7.41 13.61 -1.63
C ILE A 244 -6.37 14.69 -1.33
N PHE A 245 -5.14 14.53 -1.82
CA PHE A 245 -4.06 15.50 -1.67
C PHE A 245 -4.41 16.86 -2.27
N HIS A 246 -5.00 16.88 -3.46
CA HIS A 246 -5.49 18.12 -4.07
C HIS A 246 -6.60 18.76 -3.22
N LEU A 247 -7.55 17.97 -2.71
CA LEU A 247 -8.61 18.47 -1.84
C LEU A 247 -8.06 19.09 -0.55
N THR A 248 -6.93 18.62 0.00
CA THR A 248 -6.30 19.25 1.17
C THR A 248 -5.81 20.68 0.92
N GLN A 249 -5.64 21.09 -0.33
CA GLN A 249 -5.24 22.46 -0.69
C GLN A 249 -6.44 23.41 -0.77
N HIS A 250 -7.63 22.87 -1.08
CA HIS A 250 -8.83 23.66 -1.38
C HIS A 250 -9.90 23.61 -0.28
N ASN A 251 -10.06 22.48 0.39
CA ASN A 251 -11.03 22.33 1.48
C ASN A 251 -10.43 22.88 2.79
N PRO A 252 -11.07 23.86 3.45
CA PRO A 252 -10.50 24.51 4.64
C PRO A 252 -10.28 23.53 5.79
N MET A 253 -11.21 22.60 6.02
CA MET A 253 -11.09 21.62 7.10
C MET A 253 -9.92 20.67 6.89
N LEU A 254 -9.80 20.08 5.69
CA LEU A 254 -8.68 19.20 5.38
C LEU A 254 -7.33 19.94 5.41
N ARG A 255 -7.31 21.19 4.95
CA ARG A 255 -6.13 22.05 5.00
C ARG A 255 -5.69 22.30 6.44
N ASP A 256 -6.63 22.63 7.32
CA ASP A 256 -6.34 22.92 8.72
C ASP A 256 -5.87 21.66 9.46
N ILE A 257 -6.49 20.50 9.19
CA ILE A 257 -6.04 19.20 9.71
C ILE A 257 -4.62 18.85 9.23
N ARG A 258 -4.33 19.05 7.94
CA ARG A 258 -2.98 18.86 7.37
C ARG A 258 -1.95 19.71 8.11
N ALA A 259 -2.24 21.00 8.28
CA ALA A 259 -1.32 21.94 8.90
C ALA A 259 -1.09 21.68 10.40
N GLN A 260 -2.13 21.28 11.12
CA GLN A 260 -2.07 21.18 12.59
C GLN A 260 -1.72 19.78 13.09
N LEU A 261 -2.15 18.72 12.39
CA LEU A 261 -2.09 17.36 12.91
C LEU A 261 -1.10 16.46 12.17
N CYS A 262 -0.78 16.71 10.89
CA CYS A 262 0.05 15.75 10.14
C CYS A 262 1.54 15.75 10.53
N GLY A 263 2.03 16.82 11.17
CA GLY A 263 3.39 16.91 11.68
C GLY A 263 4.39 17.50 10.67
N PRO A 264 5.62 17.83 11.11
CA PRO A 264 6.55 18.67 10.35
C PRO A 264 7.16 17.99 9.12
N ARG A 265 7.30 16.66 9.13
CA ARG A 265 7.84 15.88 8.00
C ARG A 265 6.82 15.62 6.88
N PHE A 266 5.54 15.88 7.16
CA PHE A 266 4.48 15.58 6.22
C PHE A 266 4.66 16.28 4.88
N GLU A 267 5.05 17.56 4.90
CA GLU A 267 5.12 18.38 3.69
C GLU A 267 6.24 17.93 2.73
N GLU A 268 7.41 17.60 3.27
CA GLU A 268 8.52 17.04 2.49
C GLU A 268 8.10 15.71 1.83
N ASP A 269 7.45 14.85 2.60
CA ASP A 269 7.04 13.53 2.14
C ASP A 269 5.84 13.60 1.18
N PHE A 270 4.99 14.62 1.32
CA PHE A 270 3.82 14.87 0.49
C PHE A 270 4.22 15.14 -0.95
N GLU A 271 5.12 16.11 -1.19
CA GLU A 271 5.55 16.48 -2.55
C GLU A 271 6.27 15.32 -3.23
N VAL A 272 7.11 14.60 -2.49
CA VAL A 272 7.77 13.39 -2.97
C VAL A 272 6.73 12.32 -3.36
N SER A 273 5.72 12.10 -2.52
CA SER A 273 4.68 11.10 -2.79
C SER A 273 3.84 11.45 -4.01
N VAL A 274 3.48 12.73 -4.18
CA VAL A 274 2.77 13.24 -5.37
C VAL A 274 3.59 12.93 -6.64
N ALA A 275 4.87 13.30 -6.66
CA ALA A 275 5.74 13.07 -7.81
C ALA A 275 5.88 11.58 -8.17
N LEU A 276 6.07 10.72 -7.16
CA LEU A 276 6.20 9.27 -7.34
C LEU A 276 4.91 8.63 -7.90
N MET A 277 3.74 9.05 -7.40
CA MET A 277 2.45 8.53 -7.88
C MET A 277 2.13 9.02 -9.30
N GLN A 278 2.47 10.27 -9.63
CA GLN A 278 2.34 10.79 -11.00
C GLN A 278 3.27 10.05 -11.96
N ASP A 279 4.53 9.79 -11.58
CA ASP A 279 5.48 8.98 -12.36
C ASP A 279 4.93 7.59 -12.64
N TRP A 280 4.39 6.92 -11.61
CA TRP A 280 3.77 5.61 -11.76
C TRP A 280 2.67 5.60 -12.83
N ILE A 281 1.72 6.53 -12.76
CA ILE A 281 0.58 6.61 -13.69
C ILE A 281 1.07 7.00 -15.10
N ARG A 282 2.01 7.94 -15.20
CA ARG A 282 2.62 8.39 -16.46
C ARG A 282 3.29 7.23 -17.20
N ASP A 283 4.08 6.41 -16.50
CA ASP A 283 4.77 5.27 -17.07
C ASP A 283 3.81 4.21 -17.62
N LEU A 284 2.64 4.04 -17.00
CA LEU A 284 1.66 3.03 -17.40
C LEU A 284 0.68 3.53 -18.46
N LYS A 285 0.53 4.85 -18.67
CA LYS A 285 -0.51 5.42 -19.57
C LYS A 285 -0.45 4.88 -21.01
N ALA A 286 0.72 4.46 -21.47
CA ALA A 286 0.91 3.92 -22.82
C ALA A 286 0.46 2.45 -22.98
N VAL A 287 0.35 1.68 -21.89
CA VAL A 287 0.13 0.23 -21.92
C VAL A 287 -1.10 -0.23 -21.12
N ASP A 288 -1.62 0.61 -20.22
CA ASP A 288 -2.79 0.33 -19.39
C ASP A 288 -3.88 1.40 -19.63
N PRO A 289 -5.04 1.03 -20.21
CA PRO A 289 -6.15 1.96 -20.43
C PRO A 289 -6.67 2.62 -19.16
N LEU A 290 -6.60 1.95 -18.00
CA LEU A 290 -7.04 2.56 -16.75
C LEU A 290 -6.04 3.62 -16.30
N ALA A 291 -4.73 3.36 -16.39
CA ALA A 291 -3.70 4.37 -16.15
C ALA A 291 -3.85 5.57 -17.10
N LEU A 292 -4.21 5.35 -18.37
CA LEU A 292 -4.52 6.44 -19.31
C LEU A 292 -5.71 7.28 -18.84
N TRP A 293 -6.78 6.63 -18.37
CA TRP A 293 -7.93 7.31 -17.79
C TRP A 293 -7.53 8.12 -16.54
N CYS A 294 -6.79 7.53 -15.61
CA CYS A 294 -6.27 8.20 -14.42
C CYS A 294 -5.42 9.43 -14.80
N TYR A 295 -4.54 9.30 -15.79
CA TYR A 295 -3.69 10.39 -16.27
C TYR A 295 -4.52 11.57 -16.80
N LYS A 296 -5.56 11.30 -17.60
CA LYS A 296 -6.47 12.33 -18.13
C LYS A 296 -7.24 13.08 -17.04
N ILE A 297 -7.61 12.40 -15.95
CA ILE A 297 -8.24 13.03 -14.78
C ILE A 297 -7.26 13.98 -14.07
N LEU A 298 -6.00 13.54 -13.91
CA LEU A 298 -4.97 14.31 -13.21
C LEU A 298 -4.44 15.48 -14.04
N GLN A 299 -4.51 15.39 -15.36
CA GLN A 299 -3.95 16.39 -16.28
C GLN A 299 -4.40 17.83 -15.98
N PRO A 300 -5.71 18.15 -15.88
CA PRO A 300 -6.15 19.50 -15.54
C PRO A 300 -5.93 19.88 -14.06
N ILE A 301 -5.80 18.89 -13.17
CA ILE A 301 -5.69 19.12 -11.71
C ILE A 301 -4.24 19.50 -11.34
N TYR A 302 -3.27 18.81 -11.94
CA TYR A 302 -1.85 18.95 -11.63
C TYR A 302 -1.05 19.63 -12.76
N ASN A 303 -1.73 20.14 -13.79
CA ASN A 303 -1.11 20.76 -14.98
C ASN A 303 -0.07 19.84 -15.64
N LEU A 304 -0.43 18.56 -15.84
CA LEU A 304 0.46 17.58 -16.45
C LEU A 304 0.56 17.79 -17.97
N ASP A 305 1.70 17.40 -18.53
CA ASP A 305 1.89 17.38 -19.99
C ASP A 305 0.89 16.44 -20.67
N PRO A 306 0.49 16.71 -21.93
CA PRO A 306 -0.36 15.81 -22.70
C PRO A 306 0.17 14.37 -22.84
#